data_AF-A0A0F9FP18-F1
#
_entry.id   AF-A0A0F9FP18-F1
#
_cell.length_a   1.000
_cell.length_b   1.000
_cell.length_c   1.000
_cell.angle_alpha   90.00
_cell.angle_beta   90.00
_cell.angle_gamma   90.00
#
_symmetry.space_group_name_H-M   'P 1'
#
loop_
_entity.id
_entity.type
_entity.pdbx_description
1 polymer ?
#
loop_
_entity_poly.entity_id
_entity_poly.type
_entity_poly.pdbx_seq_one_letter_code
_entity_poly.pdbx_strand_id
1 'polypeptide(L)' 'EEVVAAGICLGLDLSTLEEAYNGKWSSDRAFVQDLLDGCGDIPKDMPAYIHIDWDQTANDIMMDYSEHKGHYFRNL' A
#
# COMPACT_ATOMS: atom_id res chain seq x y z
N GLU A 1 -18.39 6.92 -0.57
CA GLU A 1 -19.13 5.65 -0.34
C GLU A 1 -18.23 4.42 -0.55
N GLU A 2 -17.47 4.33 -1.64
CA GLU A 2 -16.60 3.15 -1.88
C GLU A 2 -15.48 2.93 -0.85
N VAL A 3 -14.79 3.99 -0.42
CA VAL A 3 -13.71 3.91 0.59
C VAL A 3 -14.24 3.42 1.93
N VAL A 4 -15.38 3.94 2.38
CA VAL A 4 -16.03 3.53 3.64
C VAL A 4 -16.48 2.07 3.56
N ALA A 5 -17.08 1.67 2.43
CA ALA A 5 -17.46 0.27 2.22
C ALA A 5 -16.24 -0.67 2.26
N ALA A 6 -15.11 -0.27 1.65
CA ALA A 6 -13.87 -1.02 1.69
C ALA A 6 -13.34 -1.18 3.13
N GLY A 7 -13.31 -0.09 3.90
CA GLY A 7 -12.89 -0.14 5.31
C GLY A 7 -13.78 -1.03 6.18
N ILE A 8 -15.11 -0.98 5.98
CA ILE A 8 -16.06 -1.86 6.68
C ILE A 8 -15.81 -3.33 6.31
N CYS A 9 -15.56 -3.64 5.03
CA CYS A 9 -15.25 -5.01 4.59
C CYS A 9 -13.96 -5.55 5.22
N LEU A 10 -13.00 -4.67 5.50
CA LEU A 10 -11.74 -5.00 6.18
C LEU A 10 -11.86 -5.01 7.71
N GLY A 11 -13.02 -4.64 8.26
CA GLY A 11 -13.26 -4.61 9.71
C GLY A 11 -12.55 -3.47 10.43
N LEU A 12 -12.21 -2.38 9.72
CA LEU A 12 -11.57 -1.21 10.32
C LEU A 12 -12.55 -0.40 11.17
N ASP A 13 -12.03 0.24 12.22
CA ASP A 13 -12.78 1.25 12.96
C ASP A 13 -13.00 2.47 12.06
N LEU A 14 -14.25 2.92 11.96
CA LEU A 14 -14.61 4.12 11.20
C LEU A 14 -13.96 5.38 11.77
N SER A 15 -13.58 5.38 13.06
CA SER A 15 -12.90 6.51 13.69
C SER A 15 -11.47 6.71 13.17
N THR A 16 -10.81 5.64 12.72
CA THR A 16 -9.42 5.67 12.21
C THR A 16 -9.34 5.55 10.69
N LEU A 17 -10.47 5.37 10.02
CA LEU A 17 -10.55 5.12 8.58
C LEU A 17 -9.83 6.18 7.73
N GLU A 18 -10.02 7.46 8.06
CA GLU A 18 -9.41 8.56 7.30
C GLU A 18 -7.89 8.59 7.46
N GLU A 19 -7.38 8.34 8.66
CA GLU A 19 -5.95 8.26 8.96
C GLU A 19 -5.30 7.02 8.33
N ALA A 20 -6.01 5.88 8.37
CA ALA A 20 -5.52 4.64 7.81
C ALA A 20 -5.47 4.66 6.28
N TYR A 21 -6.32 5.46 5.61
CA TYR A 21 -6.45 5.40 4.15
C TYR A 21 -5.24 5.96 3.42
N ASN A 22 -4.64 5.15 2.54
CA ASN A 22 -3.44 5.51 1.79
C ASN A 22 -3.72 5.82 0.32
N GLY A 23 -4.82 5.37 -0.26
CA GLY A 23 -5.17 5.67 -1.65
C GLY A 23 -5.71 4.46 -2.42
N LYS A 24 -5.65 4.55 -3.76
CA LYS A 24 -6.16 3.51 -4.66
C LYS A 24 -5.15 3.11 -5.73
N TRP A 25 -4.87 1.82 -5.84
CA TRP A 25 -3.99 1.25 -6.86
C TRP A 25 -4.59 0.01 -7.53
N SER A 26 -3.96 -0.41 -8.62
CA SER A 26 -4.39 -1.58 -9.40
C SER A 26 -3.84 -2.92 -8.88
N SER A 27 -2.81 -2.90 -8.03
CA SER A 27 -2.19 -4.07 -7.44
C SER A 27 -1.27 -3.68 -6.27
N ASP A 28 -0.96 -4.65 -5.42
CA ASP A 28 -0.08 -4.45 -4.25
C ASP A 28 1.30 -3.98 -4.69
N ARG A 29 1.80 -4.55 -5.79
CA ARG A 29 3.05 -4.12 -6.40
C ARG A 29 3.03 -2.64 -6.81
N ALA A 30 1.95 -2.17 -7.42
CA ALA A 30 1.86 -0.77 -7.85
C ALA A 30 1.81 0.18 -6.64
N PHE A 31 1.08 -0.20 -5.59
CA PHE A 31 1.03 0.53 -4.33
C PHE A 31 2.42 0.59 -3.67
N VAL A 32 3.08 -0.56 -3.51
CA VAL A 32 4.37 -0.65 -2.82
C VAL A 32 5.50 0.05 -3.57
N GLN A 33 5.51 0.00 -4.90
CA GLN A 33 6.46 0.78 -5.69
C GLN A 33 6.33 2.29 -5.42
N ASP A 34 5.09 2.81 -5.51
CA ASP A 34 4.81 4.24 -5.27
C ASP A 34 5.12 4.64 -3.82
N LEU A 35 4.80 3.78 -2.85
CA LEU A 35 5.09 3.99 -1.43
C LEU A 35 6.60 4.11 -1.19
N LEU A 36 7.40 3.13 -1.65
CA LEU A 36 8.84 3.10 -1.38
C LEU A 36 9.60 4.18 -2.16
N ASP A 37 9.15 4.52 -3.37
CA ASP A 37 9.68 5.67 -4.13
C ASP A 37 9.35 7.00 -3.43
N GLY A 38 8.14 7.14 -2.88
CA GLY A 38 7.67 8.34 -2.18
C GLY A 38 8.33 8.56 -0.82
N CYS A 39 8.57 7.49 -0.06
CA CYS A 39 9.24 7.53 1.24
C CYS A 39 10.77 7.69 1.13
N GLY A 40 11.35 7.42 -0.04
CA GLY A 40 12.79 7.51 -0.28
C GLY A 40 13.56 6.26 0.15
N ASP A 41 12.87 5.13 0.36
CA ASP A 41 13.49 3.83 0.63
C ASP A 41 14.21 3.29 -0.61
N ILE A 42 13.73 3.66 -1.81
CA ILE A 42 14.45 3.42 -3.06
C ILE A 42 15.38 4.61 -3.37
N PRO A 43 16.70 4.39 -3.48
CA PRO A 43 17.62 5.44 -3.88
C PRO A 43 17.30 5.97 -5.29
N LYS A 44 17.21 7.29 -5.45
CA LYS A 44 16.96 7.94 -6.76
C LYS A 44 18.05 7.67 -7.79
N ASP A 45 19.25 7.32 -7.33
CA ASP A 45 20.41 7.00 -8.13
C ASP A 45 20.68 5.49 -8.22
N MET A 46 19.67 4.64 -7.92
CA MET A 46 19.80 3.19 -8.05
C MET A 46 20.17 2.83 -9.50
N PRO A 47 21.30 2.12 -9.72
CA PRO A 47 21.69 1.72 -11.07
C PRO A 47 20.65 0.83 -11.73
N ALA A 48 20.33 1.09 -13.00
CA ALA A 48 19.28 0.39 -13.74
C ALA A 48 19.51 -1.12 -13.96
N TYR A 49 20.71 -1.63 -13.68
CA TYR A 49 21.02 -3.06 -13.73
C TYR A 49 20.69 -3.81 -12.43
N ILE A 50 20.27 -3.09 -11.38
CA ILE A 50 19.78 -3.69 -10.15
C ILE A 50 18.29 -3.94 -10.30
N HIS A 51 17.87 -5.16 -9.97
CA HIS A 51 16.47 -5.57 -9.99
C HIS A 51 15.97 -5.79 -8.58
N ILE A 52 14.76 -5.29 -8.30
CA ILE A 52 14.05 -5.53 -7.04
C ILE A 52 13.03 -6.64 -7.29
N ASP A 53 12.99 -7.62 -6.38
CA ASP A 53 11.91 -8.60 -6.34
C ASP A 53 10.66 -7.95 -5.74
N TRP A 54 9.85 -7.38 -6.63
CA TRP A 54 8.65 -6.64 -6.26
C TRP A 54 7.53 -7.54 -5.72
N ASP A 55 7.51 -8.82 -6.08
CA ASP A 55 6.45 -9.72 -5.61
C ASP A 55 6.72 -10.10 -4.14
N GLN A 56 7.97 -10.43 -3.79
CA GLN A 56 8.34 -10.67 -2.39
C GLN A 56 8.28 -9.38 -1.56
N THR A 57 8.78 -8.27 -2.10
CA THR A 57 8.75 -6.98 -1.38
C THR A 57 7.33 -6.54 -1.10
N ALA A 58 6.40 -6.72 -2.06
CA ALA A 58 4.99 -6.42 -1.82
C ALA A 58 4.40 -7.31 -0.73
N ASN A 59 4.67 -8.62 -0.73
CA ASN A 59 4.21 -9.53 0.33
C ASN A 59 4.66 -9.08 1.72
N ASP A 60 5.92 -8.65 1.85
CA ASP A 60 6.49 -8.24 3.13
C ASP A 60 5.88 -6.91 3.60
N ILE A 61 5.77 -5.92 2.71
CA ILE A 61 5.19 -4.60 3.04
C ILE A 61 3.70 -4.71 3.34
N MET A 62 2.95 -5.55 2.62
CA MET A 62 1.52 -5.74 2.84
C MET A 62 1.18 -6.39 4.19
N MET A 63 2.15 -6.83 4.99
CA MET A 63 1.90 -7.19 6.38
C MET A 63 1.40 -5.99 7.22
N ASP A 64 1.80 -4.77 6.85
CA ASP A 64 1.42 -3.53 7.53
C ASP A 64 0.20 -2.84 6.90
N TYR A 65 -0.34 -3.39 5.82
CA TYR A 65 -1.45 -2.81 5.07
C TYR A 65 -2.55 -3.83 4.78
N SER A 66 -3.75 -3.33 4.51
CA SER A 66 -4.89 -4.12 4.07
C SER A 66 -5.49 -3.50 2.82
N GLU A 67 -5.97 -4.34 1.90
CA GLU A 67 -6.51 -3.91 0.60
C GLU A 67 -7.93 -4.43 0.38
N HIS A 68 -8.80 -3.58 -0.15
CA HIS A 68 -10.09 -4.01 -0.71
C HIS A 68 -10.52 -3.18 -1.93
N LYS A 69 -10.70 -3.84 -3.08
CA LYS A 69 -11.10 -3.22 -4.37
C LYS A 69 -10.19 -2.07 -4.82
N GLY A 70 -8.90 -2.28 -4.65
CA GLY A 70 -7.80 -1.36 -4.91
C GLY A 70 -7.59 -0.32 -3.82
N HIS A 71 -8.40 -0.26 -2.75
CA HIS A 71 -8.24 0.73 -1.68
C HIS A 71 -7.33 0.18 -0.58
N TYR A 72 -6.25 0.91 -0.28
CA TYR A 72 -5.22 0.50 0.67
C TYR A 72 -5.36 1.28 1.98
N PHE A 73 -5.25 0.54 3.08
CA PHE A 73 -5.32 1.06 4.43
C PHE A 73 -4.14 0.56 5.24
N ARG A 74 -3.53 1.43 6.05
CA ARG A 74 -2.50 1.03 7.01
C ARG A 74 -3.16 0.35 8.21
N ASN A 75 -2.55 -0.72 8.68
CA ASN A 75 -2.95 -1.39 9.92
C ASN A 75 -2.45 -0.53 11.10
N LEU A 76 -3.36 0.20 11.76
CA LEU A 76 -3.09 1.12 12.87
C LEU A 76 -3.22 0.46 14.25
#